data_AF-A0A2P6SQ11-F1
#
_entry.id   AF-A0A2P6SQ11-F1
#
_cell.length_a   1.000
_cell.length_b   1.000
_cell.length_c   1.000
_cell.angle_alpha   90.00
_cell.angle_beta   90.00
_cell.angle_gamma   90.00
#
_symmetry.space_group_name_H-M   'P 1'
#
loop_
_entity.id
_entity.type
_entity.pdbx_description
1 polymer ?
#
loop_
_entity_poly.entity_id
_entity_poly.type
_entity_poly.pdbx_seq_one_letter_code
_entity_poly.pdbx_strand_id
1 'polypeptide(L)'
;MIALASCQTVDTSSREVQVLILSPTRELAAQIEKVILAMGNYMSIQAHSCIGGKSVGEDIRKLENGVQVVSGTPGRVHDMIQREVYALDTSNY
;
A
#
# COMPACT_ATOMS: atom_id res chain seq x y z
N MET A 1 10.35 -2.68 -11.95
CA MET A 1 11.03 -3.67 -11.07
C MET A 1 10.32 -3.78 -9.72
N ILE A 2 10.12 -2.68 -8.97
CA ILE A 2 9.47 -2.71 -7.64
C ILE A 2 8.06 -3.34 -7.68
N ALA A 3 7.21 -2.95 -8.63
CA ALA A 3 5.85 -3.50 -8.74
C ALA A 3 5.81 -5.02 -9.00
N LEU A 4 6.72 -5.52 -9.86
CA LEU A 4 6.84 -6.95 -10.15
C LEU A 4 7.29 -7.73 -8.92
N ALA A 5 8.34 -7.25 -8.24
CA ALA A 5 8.84 -7.86 -7.01
C ALA A 5 7.73 -7.90 -5.94
N SER A 6 6.99 -6.79 -5.77
CA SER A 6 5.88 -6.71 -4.81
C SER A 6 4.80 -7.76 -5.13
N CYS A 7 4.42 -7.91 -6.39
CA CYS A 7 3.39 -8.90 -6.77
C CYS A 7 3.86 -10.34 -6.55
N GLN A 8 5.17 -10.61 -6.69
CA GLN A 8 5.72 -11.95 -6.52
C GLN A 8 5.84 -12.36 -5.05
N THR A 9 6.04 -11.41 -4.13
CA THR A 9 6.23 -11.69 -2.70
C THR A 9 4.95 -11.67 -1.89
N VAL A 10 3.89 -11.03 -2.40
CA VAL A 10 2.61 -10.92 -1.70
C VAL A 10 1.89 -12.27 -1.63
N ASP A 11 1.49 -12.67 -0.43
CA ASP A 11 0.54 -13.73 -0.19
C ASP A 11 -0.89 -13.19 -0.39
N THR A 12 -1.58 -13.72 -1.39
CA THR A 12 -2.92 -13.29 -1.78
C THR A 12 -4.02 -13.89 -0.89
N SER A 13 -3.69 -14.87 -0.05
CA SER A 13 -4.61 -15.43 0.94
C SER A 13 -4.82 -14.51 2.15
N SER A 14 -3.82 -13.68 2.46
CA SER A 14 -3.91 -12.62 3.46
C SER A 14 -4.34 -11.29 2.84
N ARG A 15 -5.14 -10.53 3.59
CA ARG A 15 -5.62 -9.18 3.21
C ARG A 15 -4.93 -8.06 3.99
N GLU A 16 -3.93 -8.40 4.80
CA GLU A 16 -3.13 -7.45 5.56
C GLU A 16 -2.08 -6.78 4.69
N VAL A 17 -1.61 -5.60 5.12
CA VAL A 17 -0.55 -4.86 4.44
C VAL A 17 0.77 -5.61 4.61
N GLN A 18 1.35 -6.07 3.51
CA GLN A 18 2.58 -6.87 3.47
C GLN A 18 3.75 -6.09 2.85
N VAL A 19 3.47 -5.12 1.98
CA VAL A 19 4.48 -4.33 1.28
C VAL A 19 4.20 -2.85 1.44
N LEU A 20 5.21 -2.09 1.89
CA LEU A 20 5.19 -0.64 1.92
C LEU A 20 6.23 -0.08 0.94
N ILE A 21 5.79 0.82 0.06
CA ILE A 21 6.64 1.53 -0.90
C ILE A 21 6.59 3.03 -0.60
N LEU A 22 7.72 3.59 -0.16
CA LEU A 22 7.85 5.02 0.08
C LEU A 22 8.26 5.75 -1.21
N SER A 23 7.54 6.81 -1.54
CA SER A 23 7.80 7.66 -2.70
C SER A 23 7.98 9.12 -2.28
N PRO A 24 8.92 9.87 -2.90
CA PRO A 24 9.17 11.27 -2.58
C PRO A 24 8.01 12.20 -2.97
N THR A 25 7.16 11.81 -3.93
CA THR A 25 6.07 12.64 -4.45
C THR A 25 4.74 11.90 -4.46
N ARG A 26 3.65 12.66 -4.43
CA ARG A 26 2.28 12.14 -4.45
C ARG A 26 1.97 11.46 -5.78
N GLU A 27 2.48 12.03 -6.86
CA GLU A 27 2.28 11.59 -8.23
C GLU A 27 2.96 10.24 -8.47
N LEU A 28 4.19 10.08 -7.97
CA LEU A 28 4.92 8.81 -8.10
C LEU A 28 4.24 7.70 -7.28
N ALA A 29 3.81 8.01 -6.05
CA ALA A 29 3.08 7.04 -5.22
C ALA A 29 1.80 6.53 -5.93
N ALA A 30 1.03 7.44 -6.53
CA ALA A 30 -0.19 7.11 -7.27
C ALA A 30 0.09 6.35 -8.57
N GLN A 31 1.22 6.62 -9.25
CA GLN A 31 1.62 5.84 -10.43
C GLN A 31 1.97 4.40 -10.05
N ILE A 32 2.70 4.20 -8.94
CA ILE A 32 3.06 2.87 -8.46
C ILE A 32 1.80 2.05 -8.13
N GLU A 33 0.82 2.64 -7.42
CA GLU A 33 -0.48 2.00 -7.17
C GLU A 33 -1.12 1.49 -8.46
N LYS A 34 -1.21 2.36 -9.49
CA LYS A 34 -1.81 1.99 -10.78
C LYS A 34 -1.09 0.83 -11.46
N VAL A 35 0.24 0.82 -11.42
CA VAL A 35 1.04 -0.26 -12.01
C VAL A 35 0.83 -1.57 -11.26
N ILE A 36 0.80 -1.54 -9.93
CA ILE A 36 0.55 -2.73 -9.10
C ILE A 36 -0.85 -3.28 -9.34
N LEU A 37 -1.88 -2.42 -9.37
CA LEU A 37 -3.24 -2.85 -9.67
C LEU A 37 -3.36 -3.46 -11.07
N ALA A 38 -2.71 -2.84 -12.09
CA ALA A 38 -2.73 -3.36 -13.45
C ALA A 38 -2.06 -4.74 -13.56
N MET A 39 -0.95 -4.95 -12.85
CA MET A 39 -0.24 -6.22 -12.84
C MET A 39 -0.94 -7.27 -11.98
N GLY A 40 -1.42 -6.87 -10.80
CA GLY A 40 -2.02 -7.72 -9.78
C GLY A 40 -3.48 -8.10 -10.04
N ASN A 41 -4.11 -7.55 -11.08
CA ASN A 41 -5.53 -7.78 -11.39
C ASN A 41 -5.87 -9.28 -11.51
N TYR A 42 -5.01 -10.07 -12.17
CA TYR A 42 -5.20 -11.52 -12.31
C TYR A 42 -4.77 -12.33 -11.08
N MET A 43 -4.10 -11.69 -10.12
CA MET A 43 -3.59 -12.31 -8.88
C MET A 43 -4.44 -11.94 -7.66
N SER A 44 -5.50 -11.13 -7.83
CA SER A 44 -6.33 -10.60 -6.73
C SER A 44 -5.55 -9.78 -5.69
N ILE A 45 -4.47 -9.12 -6.12
CA ILE A 45 -3.67 -8.22 -5.27
C ILE A 45 -4.34 -6.84 -5.25
N GLN A 46 -4.54 -6.30 -4.04
CA GLN A 46 -5.01 -4.93 -3.83
C GLN A 46 -3.85 -4.02 -3.45
N ALA A 47 -3.88 -2.80 -3.99
CA ALA A 47 -2.92 -1.76 -3.66
C ALA A 47 -3.63 -0.43 -3.43
N HIS A 48 -3.08 0.41 -2.55
CA HIS A 48 -3.62 1.75 -2.27
C HIS A 48 -2.50 2.78 -2.08
N SER A 49 -2.74 4.02 -2.52
CA SER A 49 -1.81 5.13 -2.30
C SER A 49 -2.17 6.02 -1.10
N CYS A 50 -1.33 6.02 -0.07
CA CYS A 50 -1.41 6.92 1.08
C CYS A 50 -0.64 8.22 0.81
N ILE A 51 -1.34 9.23 0.32
CA ILE A 51 -0.75 10.53 -0.07
C ILE A 51 -1.50 11.70 0.55
N GLY A 52 -0.77 12.80 0.83
CA GLY A 52 -1.37 14.03 1.32
C GLY A 52 -2.46 14.60 0.39
N GLY A 53 -3.31 15.49 0.89
CA GLY A 53 -4.38 16.14 0.11
C GLY A 53 -5.59 15.27 -0.21
N LYS A 54 -5.64 14.03 0.28
CA LYS A 54 -6.85 13.19 0.34
C LYS A 54 -7.31 13.02 1.80
N SER A 55 -8.58 12.67 1.98
CA SER A 55 -9.16 12.41 3.30
C SER A 55 -8.48 11.19 3.94
N VAL A 56 -8.02 11.35 5.18
CA VAL A 56 -7.47 10.24 5.98
C VAL A 56 -8.53 9.14 6.17
N GLY A 57 -9.80 9.52 6.31
CA GLY A 57 -10.90 8.55 6.46
C GLY A 57 -11.11 7.67 5.21
N GLU A 58 -10.80 8.18 4.02
CA GLU A 58 -10.83 7.35 2.80
C GLU A 58 -9.68 6.32 2.80
N ASP A 59 -8.49 6.75 3.24
CA ASP A 59 -7.34 5.87 3.37
C ASP A 59 -7.64 4.73 4.36
N ILE A 60 -8.18 5.07 5.55
CA ILE A 60 -8.59 4.10 6.57
C ILE A 60 -9.58 3.09 6.00
N ARG A 61 -10.68 3.57 5.41
CA ARG A 61 -11.73 2.69 4.87
C ARG A 61 -11.21 1.74 3.80
N LYS A 62 -10.27 2.20 2.96
CA LYS A 62 -9.65 1.33 1.94
C LYS A 62 -8.75 0.28 2.57
N LEU A 63 -7.96 0.64 3.56
CA LEU A 63 -7.10 -0.30 4.29
C LEU A 63 -7.93 -1.35 5.05
N GLU A 64 -9.04 -0.94 5.68
CA GLU A 64 -9.99 -1.85 6.34
C GLU A 64 -10.65 -2.86 5.39
N ASN A 65 -10.83 -2.51 4.11
CA ASN A 65 -11.35 -3.44 3.10
C ASN A 65 -10.34 -4.50 2.67
N GLY A 66 -9.08 -4.38 3.10
CA GLY A 66 -7.99 -5.29 2.79
C GLY A 66 -7.12 -4.78 1.63
N VAL A 67 -5.87 -4.48 1.93
CA VAL A 67 -4.86 -4.00 0.97
C VAL A 67 -3.54 -4.66 1.30
N GLN A 68 -2.93 -5.36 0.33
CA GLN A 68 -1.64 -6.00 0.54
C GLN A 68 -0.45 -5.07 0.27
N VAL A 69 -0.62 -4.09 -0.62
CA VAL A 69 0.46 -3.16 -0.98
C VAL A 69 0.06 -1.71 -0.76
N VAL A 70 0.82 -1.02 0.09
CA VAL A 70 0.67 0.42 0.31
C VAL A 70 1.80 1.16 -0.37
N SER A 71 1.47 2.15 -1.20
CA SER A 71 2.41 3.10 -1.77
C SER A 71 2.16 4.48 -1.15
N GLY A 72 3.16 5.25 -0.75
CA GLY A 72 2.85 6.52 -0.09
C GLY A 72 4.00 7.47 0.12
N THR A 73 3.66 8.72 0.44
CA THR A 73 4.64 9.74 0.83
C THR A 73 4.98 9.60 2.32
N PRO A 74 6.25 9.76 2.73
CA PRO A 74 6.69 9.52 4.11
C PRO A 74 5.81 10.16 5.19
N GLY A 75 5.46 11.44 5.02
CA GLY A 75 4.65 12.15 6.02
C GLY A 75 3.25 11.56 6.22
N ARG A 76 2.56 11.18 5.13
CA ARG A 76 1.22 10.56 5.24
C ARG A 76 1.31 9.14 5.77
N VAL A 77 2.30 8.35 5.33
CA VAL A 77 2.50 6.98 5.83
C VAL A 77 2.78 6.99 7.33
N HIS A 78 3.63 7.90 7.80
CA HIS A 78 3.92 8.07 9.22
C HIS A 78 2.67 8.41 10.03
N ASP A 79 1.83 9.34 9.55
CA ASP A 79 0.54 9.68 10.20
C ASP A 79 -0.39 8.47 10.29
N MET A 80 -0.45 7.63 9.25
CA MET A 80 -1.28 6.42 9.25
C MET A 80 -0.78 5.35 10.23
N ILE A 81 0.54 5.15 10.33
CA ILE A 81 1.16 4.21 11.27
C ILE A 81 0.97 4.69 12.71
N GLN A 82 1.16 5.99 12.98
CA GLN A 82 0.96 6.55 14.33
C GLN A 82 -0.48 6.44 14.82
N ARG A 83 -1.45 6.36 13.91
CA ARG A 83 -2.87 6.14 14.21
C ARG A 83 -3.25 4.66 14.30
N GLU A 84 -2.27 3.75 14.19
CA GLU A 84 -2.47 2.30 14.22
C GLU A 84 -3.47 1.79 13.17
N VAL A 85 -3.57 2.48 12.02
CA VAL A 85 -4.52 2.10 10.95
C VAL A 85 -4.09 0.80 10.27
N TYR A 86 -2.77 0.59 10.17
CA TYR A 86 -2.18 -0.68 9.76
C TYR A 86 -0.82 -0.81 10.43
N ALA A 87 -0.43 -2.05 10.70
CA ALA A 87 0.91 -2.40 11.12
C ALA A 87 1.58 -3.21 10.00
N LEU A 88 2.86 -2.94 9.76
CA LEU A 88 3.68 -3.86 8.96
C LEU A 88 4.21 -4.90 9.93
N ASP A 89 3.83 -6.15 9.72
CA ASP A 89 4.47 -7.25 10.44
C ASP A 89 5.86 -7.48 9.84
N THR A 90 6.89 -6.94 10.51
CA THR A 90 8.29 -7.16 10.13
C THR A 90 8.89 -8.41 10.77
N SER A 91 8.10 -9.24 11.47
CA SER A 91 8.61 -10.39 12.24
C SER A 91 9.24 -11.50 11.39
N ASN A 92 9.09 -11.44 10.07
CA ASN A 92 9.54 -12.44 9.11
C ASN A 92 10.73 -12.00 8.22
N TYR A 93 11.41 -10.90 8.55
CA TYR A 93 12.65 -10.47 7.88
C TYR A 93 13.77 -10.11 8.86
#